data_AF-F2JSR4-F1
#
_entry.id   AF-F2JSR4-F1
#
_cell.length_a   1.000
_cell.length_b   1.000
_cell.length_c   1.000
_cell.angle_alpha   90.00
_cell.angle_beta   90.00
_cell.angle_gamma   90.00
#
_symmetry.space_group_name_H-M   'P 1'
#
loop_
_entity.id
_entity.type
_entity.pdbx_description
1 polymer ?
#
loop_
_entity_poly.entity_id
_entity_poly.type
_entity_poly.pdbx_seq_one_letter_code
_entity_poly.pdbx_strand_id
1 'polypeptide(L)'
;MSKGSYSPHQSSIANMDANIMAILTYALPVIAAYLPIVWRIAWLIPILIFFMEKKSNLVKFHAMQSVVLYVVRVIVISILHVIPLLGGLASFIVGIIFTLIAIVAVIGAFNYEEFRIPFIGDFVARLIK
;
A
#
# COMPACT_ATOMS: atom_id res chain seq x y z
N MET A 1 -2.86 18.24 2.06
CA MET A 1 -2.10 16.99 2.29
C MET A 1 -0.63 17.36 2.44
N SER A 2 0.03 16.97 3.53
CA SER A 2 1.48 17.18 3.68
C SER A 2 2.23 16.09 2.91
N LYS A 3 3.24 16.47 2.14
CA LYS A 3 4.14 15.54 1.45
C LYS A 3 5.48 15.57 2.16
N GLY A 4 5.97 14.41 2.58
CA GLY A 4 7.39 14.24 2.91
C GLY A 4 8.14 13.94 1.62
N SER A 5 9.23 14.66 1.33
CA SER A 5 10.05 14.43 0.13
C SER A 5 11.43 13.90 0.54
N TYR A 6 11.98 13.01 -0.27
CA TYR A 6 13.28 12.38 -0.07
C TYR A 6 14.17 12.61 -1.29
N SER A 7 15.47 12.76 -1.07
CA SER A 7 16.45 12.67 -2.17
C SER A 7 16.52 11.24 -2.70
N PRO A 8 16.86 11.03 -3.99
CA PRO A 8 17.11 9.69 -4.52
C PRO A 8 18.13 8.92 -3.68
N HIS A 9 17.79 7.69 -3.30
CA HIS A 9 18.62 6.84 -2.44
C HIS A 9 18.25 5.36 -2.62
N GLN A 10 19.07 4.47 -2.06
CA GLN A 10 18.89 3.02 -2.14
C GLN A 10 18.14 2.48 -0.92
N SER A 11 17.27 1.50 -1.17
CA SER A 11 16.73 0.58 -0.18
C SER A 11 17.83 -0.31 0.38
N SER A 12 17.68 -0.76 1.62
CA SER A 12 18.54 -1.82 2.17
C SER A 12 18.24 -3.20 1.58
N ILE A 13 17.10 -3.38 0.91
CA ILE A 13 16.69 -4.64 0.32
C ILE A 13 17.26 -4.70 -1.09
N ALA A 14 18.15 -5.66 -1.33
CA ALA A 14 18.82 -5.89 -2.61
C ALA A 14 19.54 -4.66 -3.21
N ASN A 15 19.80 -3.61 -2.42
CA ASN A 15 20.33 -2.32 -2.90
C ASN A 15 19.56 -1.77 -4.11
N MET A 16 18.22 -1.90 -4.08
CA MET A 16 17.33 -1.38 -5.12
C MET A 16 17.00 0.09 -4.87
N ASP A 17 16.68 0.84 -5.93
CA ASP A 17 16.22 2.22 -5.79
C ASP A 17 14.99 2.29 -4.87
N ALA A 18 15.00 3.24 -3.93
CA ALA A 18 13.97 3.34 -2.91
C ALA A 18 12.58 3.62 -3.50
N ASN A 19 12.48 4.39 -4.58
CA ASN A 19 11.21 4.62 -5.28
C ASN A 19 10.67 3.32 -5.90
N ILE A 20 11.52 2.50 -6.53
CA ILE A 20 11.13 1.20 -7.11
C ILE A 20 10.64 0.27 -6.01
N MET A 21 11.40 0.15 -4.91
CA MET A 21 10.97 -0.71 -3.80
C MET A 21 9.66 -0.21 -3.17
N ALA A 22 9.47 1.10 -3.02
CA ALA A 22 8.21 1.68 -2.55
C ALA A 22 7.05 1.38 -3.50
N ILE A 23 7.24 1.43 -4.83
CA ILE A 23 6.22 1.03 -5.81
C ILE A 23 5.86 -0.45 -5.67
N LEU A 24 6.86 -1.32 -5.47
CA LEU A 24 6.67 -2.76 -5.30
C LEU A 24 5.79 -3.11 -4.09
N THR A 25 5.75 -2.27 -3.05
CA THR A 25 4.85 -2.47 -1.90
C THR A 25 3.37 -2.48 -2.28
N TYR A 26 2.99 -1.84 -3.39
CA TYR A 26 1.62 -1.84 -3.94
C TYR A 26 1.48 -2.84 -5.09
N ALA A 27 2.47 -2.92 -5.97
CA ALA A 27 2.39 -3.73 -7.18
C ALA A 27 2.51 -5.25 -6.89
N LEU A 28 3.42 -5.66 -6.01
CA LEU A 28 3.65 -7.08 -5.73
C LEU A 28 2.42 -7.80 -5.18
N PRO A 29 1.66 -7.25 -4.21
CA PRO A 29 0.42 -7.88 -3.76
C PRO A 29 -0.61 -8.05 -4.88
N VAL A 30 -0.73 -7.07 -5.79
CA VAL A 30 -1.64 -7.12 -6.93
C VAL A 30 -1.23 -8.23 -7.90
N ILE A 31 0.04 -8.29 -8.27
CA ILE A 31 0.56 -9.34 -9.16
C ILE A 31 0.39 -10.72 -8.51
N ALA A 32 0.74 -10.85 -7.23
CA ALA A 32 0.60 -12.10 -6.47
C ALA A 32 -0.87 -12.54 -6.31
N ALA A 33 -1.83 -11.61 -6.36
CA ALA A 33 -3.25 -11.92 -6.30
C ALA A 33 -3.76 -12.71 -7.52
N TYR A 34 -3.04 -12.68 -8.65
CA TYR A 34 -3.37 -13.47 -9.84
C TYR A 34 -2.78 -14.88 -9.83
N LEU A 35 -2.03 -15.25 -8.80
CA LEU A 35 -1.46 -16.59 -8.64
C LEU A 35 -2.37 -17.49 -7.78
N PRO A 36 -2.63 -18.76 -8.16
CA PRO A 36 -3.66 -19.61 -7.55
C PRO A 36 -3.57 -19.81 -6.02
N ILE A 37 -2.36 -19.79 -5.45
CA ILE A 37 -2.11 -20.03 -4.02
C ILE A 37 -1.64 -18.76 -3.30
N VAL A 38 -0.85 -17.93 -3.97
CA VAL A 38 -0.16 -16.78 -3.35
C VAL A 38 -1.13 -15.67 -2.98
N TRP A 39 -2.28 -15.56 -3.66
CA TRP A 39 -3.26 -14.50 -3.40
C TRP A 39 -3.72 -14.43 -1.94
N ARG A 40 -3.78 -15.56 -1.23
CA ARG A 40 -4.20 -15.63 0.19
C ARG A 40 -3.21 -14.96 1.14
N ILE A 41 -1.94 -14.88 0.74
CA ILE A 41 -0.84 -14.36 1.56
C ILE A 41 -0.19 -13.11 0.93
N ALA A 42 -0.65 -12.68 -0.25
CA ALA A 42 -0.11 -11.54 -0.98
C ALA A 42 -0.10 -10.24 -0.15
N TRP A 43 -1.05 -10.09 0.77
CA TRP A 43 -1.14 -8.96 1.70
C TRP A 43 -0.01 -8.91 2.74
N LEU A 44 0.70 -10.02 2.98
CA LEU A 44 1.87 -10.09 3.86
C LEU A 44 3.12 -9.45 3.24
N ILE A 45 3.18 -9.34 1.91
CA ILE A 45 4.36 -8.81 1.20
C ILE A 45 4.77 -7.42 1.71
N PRO A 46 3.89 -6.40 1.79
CA PRO A 46 4.26 -5.09 2.31
C PRO A 46 4.64 -5.13 3.80
N ILE A 47 4.10 -6.06 4.59
CA ILE A 47 4.52 -6.26 5.99
C ILE A 47 5.98 -6.74 6.04
N LEU A 48 6.33 -7.73 5.21
CA LEU A 48 7.69 -8.23 5.11
C LEU A 48 8.66 -7.12 4.66
N ILE A 49 8.29 -6.34 3.64
CA ILE A 49 9.10 -5.21 3.17
C ILE A 49 9.31 -4.19 4.30
N PHE A 50 8.27 -3.84 5.06
CA PHE A 50 8.37 -2.90 6.17
C PHE A 50 9.41 -3.35 7.22
N PHE A 51 9.36 -4.62 7.63
CA PHE A 51 10.29 -5.14 8.64
C PHE A 51 11.71 -5.38 8.11
N MET A 52 11.85 -5.74 6.84
CA MET A 52 13.14 -5.97 6.19
C MET A 52 13.88 -4.67 5.89
N GLU A 53 13.17 -3.59 5.56
CA GLU A 53 13.78 -2.30 5.27
C GLU A 53 14.42 -1.69 6.52
N LYS A 54 15.71 -1.33 6.42
CA LYS A 54 16.51 -0.73 7.50
C LYS A 54 16.92 0.72 7.23
N LYS A 55 17.02 1.15 5.98
CA LYS A 55 17.63 2.43 5.58
C LYS A 55 16.64 3.47 5.05
N SER A 56 15.59 3.06 4.33
CA SER A 56 14.68 3.98 3.66
C SER A 56 13.38 4.22 4.42
N ASN A 57 13.17 5.45 4.89
CA ASN A 57 11.89 5.84 5.47
C ASN A 57 10.78 5.95 4.41
N LEU A 58 11.11 6.30 3.16
CA LEU A 58 10.18 6.27 2.03
C LEU A 58 9.58 4.87 1.86
N VAL A 59 10.43 3.85 1.77
CA VAL A 59 9.99 2.45 1.63
C VAL A 59 9.16 2.01 2.83
N LYS A 60 9.60 2.30 4.07
CA LYS A 60 8.84 1.98 5.28
C LYS A 60 7.46 2.64 5.30
N PHE A 61 7.37 3.91 4.94
CA PHE A 61 6.09 4.62 4.86
C PHE A 61 5.16 3.97 3.85
N HIS A 62 5.61 3.76 2.61
CA HIS A 62 4.77 3.18 1.56
C HIS A 62 4.38 1.73 1.85
N ALA A 63 5.27 0.95 2.46
CA ALA A 63 4.98 -0.40 2.92
C ALA A 63 3.86 -0.40 3.98
N MET A 64 4.00 0.40 5.04
CA MET A 64 2.97 0.49 6.08
C MET A 64 1.66 1.09 5.54
N GLN A 65 1.72 2.09 4.66
CA GLN A 65 0.54 2.65 4.01
C GLN A 65 -0.19 1.62 3.14
N SER A 66 0.54 0.74 2.42
CA SER A 66 -0.04 -0.37 1.68
C SER A 66 -0.76 -1.37 2.60
N VAL A 67 -0.17 -1.72 3.75
CA VAL A 67 -0.79 -2.59 4.77
C VAL A 67 -2.08 -1.96 5.31
N VAL A 68 -2.04 -0.71 5.74
CA VAL A 68 -3.23 -0.03 6.29
C VAL A 68 -4.31 0.10 5.22
N LEU A 69 -3.95 0.46 3.99
CA LEU A 69 -4.90 0.54 2.87
C LEU A 69 -5.59 -0.81 2.61
N TYR A 70 -4.86 -1.92 2.69
CA TYR A 70 -5.42 -3.27 2.58
C TYR A 70 -6.38 -3.58 3.73
N VAL A 71 -6.00 -3.31 4.99
CA VAL A 71 -6.86 -3.55 6.16
C VAL A 71 -8.15 -2.76 6.07
N VAL A 72 -8.07 -1.46 5.74
CA VAL A 72 -9.26 -0.62 5.56
C VAL A 72 -10.14 -1.16 4.42
N ARG A 73 -9.55 -1.57 3.31
CA ARG A 73 -10.29 -2.18 2.19
C ARG A 73 -11.06 -3.42 2.63
N VAL A 74 -10.42 -4.32 3.37
CA VAL A 74 -11.08 -5.56 3.86
C VAL A 74 -12.25 -5.20 4.77
N ILE A 75 -12.07 -4.29 5.73
CA ILE A 75 -13.14 -3.87 6.65
C ILE A 75 -14.34 -3.31 5.87
N VAL A 76 -14.10 -2.39 4.92
CA VAL A 76 -15.17 -1.78 4.11
C VAL A 76 -15.91 -2.83 3.28
N ILE A 77 -15.18 -3.73 2.62
CA ILE A 77 -15.77 -4.79 1.81
C ILE A 77 -16.57 -5.76 2.68
N SER A 78 -16.06 -6.15 3.86
CA SER A 78 -16.76 -7.04 4.79
C SER A 78 -18.10 -6.44 5.26
N ILE A 79 -18.14 -5.13 5.53
CA ILE A 79 -19.39 -4.42 5.90
C ILE A 79 -20.39 -4.45 4.72
N LEU A 80 -19.94 -4.21 3.49
CA LEU A 80 -20.82 -4.21 2.31
C LEU A 80 -21.43 -5.58 2.01
N HIS A 81 -20.72 -6.66 2.31
CA HIS A 81 -21.22 -8.03 2.11
C HIS A 81 -22.34 -8.44 3.07
N VAL A 82 -22.63 -7.65 4.11
CA VAL A 82 -23.79 -7.87 4.99
C VAL A 82 -25.11 -7.73 4.23
N ILE A 83 -25.13 -6.98 3.12
CA ILE A 83 -26.33 -6.76 2.30
C ILE A 83 -26.29 -7.69 1.07
N PRO A 84 -27.15 -8.74 1.00
CA PRO A 84 -27.24 -9.62 -0.16
C PRO A 84 -27.57 -8.82 -1.45
N LEU A 85 -27.05 -9.26 -2.59
CA LEU A 85 -27.16 -8.62 -3.93
C LEU A 85 -26.48 -7.24 -4.10
N LEU A 86 -26.61 -6.30 -3.17
CA LEU A 86 -25.93 -4.99 -3.28
C LEU A 86 -24.43 -5.07 -2.95
N GLY A 87 -24.03 -6.04 -2.11
CA GLY A 87 -22.64 -6.23 -1.70
C GLY A 87 -21.67 -6.49 -2.86
N GLY A 88 -22.11 -7.18 -3.92
CA GLY A 88 -21.25 -7.51 -5.07
C GLY A 88 -20.84 -6.29 -5.88
N LEU A 89 -21.82 -5.52 -6.38
CA LEU A 89 -21.56 -4.31 -7.17
C LEU A 89 -20.85 -3.24 -6.33
N ALA A 90 -21.29 -3.05 -5.08
CA ALA A 90 -20.65 -2.09 -4.18
C ALA A 90 -19.18 -2.46 -3.90
N SER A 91 -18.88 -3.75 -3.68
CA SER A 91 -17.50 -4.21 -3.46
C SER A 91 -16.61 -4.04 -4.69
N PHE A 92 -17.17 -4.21 -5.90
CA PHE A 92 -16.44 -3.93 -7.13
C PHE A 92 -16.06 -2.44 -7.25
N ILE A 93 -17.02 -1.54 -7.02
CA ILE A 93 -16.80 -0.08 -7.05
C ILE A 93 -15.76 0.33 -5.99
N VAL A 94 -15.89 -0.18 -4.77
CA VAL A 94 -14.91 0.04 -3.70
C VAL A 94 -13.53 -0.48 -4.11
N GLY A 95 -13.44 -1.65 -4.73
CA GLY A 95 -12.19 -2.19 -5.26
C GLY A 95 -11.49 -1.22 -6.23
N ILE A 96 -12.25 -0.60 -7.13
CA ILE A 96 -11.72 0.42 -8.06
C ILE A 96 -11.24 1.65 -7.30
N ILE A 97 -12.03 2.19 -6.37
CA ILE A 97 -11.67 3.39 -5.60
C ILE A 97 -10.35 3.17 -4.84
N PHE A 98 -10.21 2.05 -4.12
CA PHE A 98 -8.98 1.74 -3.39
C PHE A 98 -7.79 1.55 -4.33
N THR A 99 -8.00 1.02 -5.53
CA THR A 99 -6.95 0.89 -6.55
C THR A 99 -6.50 2.26 -7.05
N LEU A 100 -7.44 3.18 -7.31
CA LEU A 100 -7.10 4.56 -7.71
C LEU A 100 -6.32 5.28 -6.61
N ILE A 101 -6.71 5.11 -5.35
CA ILE A 101 -5.97 5.64 -4.20
C ILE A 101 -4.54 5.08 -4.15
N ALA A 102 -4.37 3.76 -4.36
CA ALA A 102 -3.05 3.14 -4.42
C ALA A 102 -2.19 3.69 -5.58
N ILE A 103 -2.80 3.96 -6.74
CA ILE A 103 -2.10 4.58 -7.89
C ILE A 103 -1.56 5.96 -7.51
N VAL A 104 -2.34 6.79 -6.79
CA VAL A 104 -1.85 8.09 -6.33
C VAL A 104 -0.65 7.92 -5.38
N ALA A 105 -0.68 6.93 -4.49
CA ALA A 105 0.46 6.61 -3.64
C ALA A 105 1.68 6.12 -4.44
N VAL A 106 1.47 5.35 -5.51
CA VAL A 106 2.53 4.91 -6.44
C VAL A 106 3.16 6.09 -7.18
N ILE A 107 2.35 7.07 -7.62
CA ILE A 107 2.86 8.30 -8.24
C ILE A 107 3.73 9.09 -7.24
N GLY A 108 3.30 9.17 -5.98
CA GLY A 108 4.13 9.75 -4.91
C GLY A 108 5.46 9.00 -4.75
N ALA A 109 5.39 7.67 -4.62
CA ALA A 109 6.57 6.81 -4.48
C ALA A 109 7.57 7.00 -5.64
N PHE A 110 7.08 7.07 -6.88
CA PHE A 110 7.90 7.32 -8.07
C PHE A 110 8.72 8.62 -7.96
N ASN A 111 8.11 9.67 -7.41
CA ASN A 111 8.71 10.98 -7.20
C ASN A 111 9.48 11.11 -5.87
N TYR A 112 9.73 10.00 -5.16
CA TYR A 112 10.35 10.01 -3.83
C TYR A 112 9.55 10.83 -2.79
N GLU A 113 8.22 10.84 -2.92
CA GLU A 113 7.30 11.55 -2.03
C GLU A 113 6.40 10.59 -1.25
N GLU A 114 6.29 10.81 0.06
CA GLU A 114 5.20 10.25 0.87
C GLU A 114 3.90 10.97 0.54
N PHE A 115 3.19 10.49 -0.49
CA PHE A 115 1.82 10.92 -0.70
C PHE A 115 0.92 10.34 0.40
N ARG A 116 0.55 11.20 1.36
CA ARG A 116 -0.30 10.84 2.49
C ARG A 116 -1.76 10.82 2.06
N ILE A 117 -2.32 9.62 1.96
CA ILE A 117 -3.76 9.44 1.72
C ILE A 117 -4.53 10.04 2.91
N PRO A 118 -5.64 10.79 2.73
CA PRO A 118 -6.37 11.35 3.86
C PRO A 118 -6.84 10.26 4.81
N PHE A 119 -6.81 10.53 6.12
CA PHE A 119 -7.15 9.60 7.20
C PHE A 119 -6.20 8.41 7.38
N ILE A 120 -5.58 7.89 6.31
CA ILE A 120 -4.64 6.76 6.34
C ILE A 120 -3.19 7.25 6.55
N GLY A 121 -2.73 8.21 5.75
CA GLY A 121 -1.33 8.64 5.71
C GLY A 121 -0.88 9.34 6.99
N ASP A 122 -1.77 10.12 7.63
CA ASP A 122 -1.45 10.74 8.93
C ASP A 122 -1.39 9.71 10.06
N PHE A 123 -2.20 8.64 9.99
CA PHE A 123 -2.13 7.51 10.92
C PHE A 123 -0.83 6.73 10.71
N VAL A 124 -0.49 6.38 9.46
CA VAL A 124 0.76 5.71 9.10
C VAL A 124 1.97 6.51 9.56
N ALA A 125 1.99 7.82 9.33
CA ALA A 125 3.08 8.70 9.75
C ALA A 125 3.29 8.72 11.28
N ARG A 126 2.25 8.40 12.08
CA ARG A 126 2.38 8.23 13.54
C ARG A 126 2.85 6.83 13.93
N LEU A 127 2.58 5.80 13.13
CA LEU A 127 3.00 4.43 13.39
C LEU A 127 4.49 4.19 13.14
N ILE A 128 5.10 4.95 12.24
CA ILE A 128 6.50 4.77 11.82
C ILE A 128 7.48 5.71 12.51
N LYS A 129 6.98 6.65 13.32
CA LYS A 129 7.79 7.55 14.17
C LYS A 129 8.02 6.90 15.52
#